data_AF-A0A433SR49-F1
#
_entry.id   AF-A0A433SR49-F1
#
_cell.length_a   1.000
_cell.length_b   1.000
_cell.length_c   1.000
_cell.angle_alpha   90.00
_cell.angle_beta   90.00
_cell.angle_gamma   90.00
#
_symmetry.space_group_name_H-M   'P 1'
#
loop_
_entity.id
_entity.type
_entity.pdbx_description
1 polymer ?
#
loop_
_entity_poly.entity_id
_entity_poly.type
_entity_poly.pdbx_seq_one_letter_code
_entity_poly.pdbx_strand_id
1 'polypeptide(L)'
;NLYVLVNPVRVTLDFLTLLWSNVFLLTLSNSLDMDFGEQKPPEHADIKVEMLMPRVIIPAEEKVENQPDRPEAVQVQVSKLVLTNGRTEDGMTRTDLLTTLDMYGRAGLFASPEFPNQGGQGHRGVKGEVIPDFLYQHAEDCDDPYIDTAIKALLSHVKAEDA
;
A
#
# COMPACT_ATOMS: atom_id res chain seq x y z
N ASN A 1 23.77 -5.44 -6.52
CA ASN A 1 23.17 -5.34 -5.18
C ASN A 1 23.38 -3.93 -4.63
N LEU A 2 22.31 -3.14 -4.55
CA LEU A 2 22.26 -1.79 -4.01
C LEU A 2 21.64 -1.83 -2.61
N TYR A 3 22.36 -1.32 -1.62
CA TYR A 3 21.88 -1.21 -0.25
C TYR A 3 21.79 0.25 0.17
N VAL A 4 20.65 0.66 0.71
CA VAL A 4 20.38 2.02 1.16
C VAL A 4 19.87 1.97 2.59
N LEU A 5 20.53 2.69 3.50
CA LEU A 5 20.09 2.87 4.87
C LEU A 5 19.65 4.32 5.07
N VAL A 6 18.41 4.52 5.51
CA VAL A 6 17.82 5.85 5.73
C VAL A 6 17.45 6.02 7.20
N ASN A 7 18.03 7.00 7.87
CA ASN A 7 17.78 7.28 9.29
C ASN A 7 18.07 8.75 9.65
N PRO A 8 17.15 9.50 10.29
CA PRO A 8 15.73 9.21 10.50
C PRO A 8 14.87 9.65 9.29
N VAL A 9 13.79 8.92 9.00
CA VAL A 9 12.80 9.36 8.00
C VAL A 9 11.61 9.96 8.73
N ARG A 10 11.34 11.25 8.51
CA ARG A 10 10.14 11.92 9.01
C ARG A 10 9.41 12.57 7.85
N VAL A 11 8.16 12.20 7.66
CA VAL A 11 7.28 12.76 6.64
C VAL A 11 6.09 13.39 7.36
N THR A 12 5.90 14.69 7.17
CA THR A 12 4.70 15.40 7.63
C THR A 12 3.84 15.65 6.41
N LEU A 13 2.63 15.10 6.41
CA LEU A 13 1.68 15.19 5.31
C LEU A 13 0.51 16.05 5.78
N ASP A 14 0.50 17.32 5.41
CA ASP A 14 -0.66 18.18 5.59
C ASP A 14 -1.80 17.73 4.66
N PHE A 15 -3.02 18.19 4.96
CA PHE A 15 -4.21 17.82 4.20
C PHE A 15 -4.06 18.10 2.70
N LEU A 16 -3.45 19.23 2.33
CA LEU A 16 -3.26 19.58 0.93
C LEU A 16 -2.25 18.66 0.24
N THR A 17 -1.13 18.30 0.89
CA THR A 17 -0.20 17.32 0.34
C THR A 17 -0.83 15.94 0.22
N LEU A 18 -1.69 15.53 1.15
CA LEU A 18 -2.42 14.26 1.03
C LEU A 18 -3.36 14.27 -0.17
N LEU A 19 -4.16 15.33 -0.33
CA LEU A 19 -5.07 15.48 -1.45
C LEU A 19 -4.31 15.51 -2.78
N TRP A 20 -3.26 16.33 -2.84
CA TRP A 20 -2.42 16.43 -4.02
C TRP A 20 -1.72 15.12 -4.33
N SER A 21 -1.19 14.42 -3.32
CA SER A 21 -0.55 13.11 -3.49
C SER A 21 -1.54 12.08 -3.99
N ASN A 22 -2.79 12.07 -3.51
CA ASN A 22 -3.82 11.16 -4.01
C ASN A 22 -4.10 11.42 -5.49
N VAL A 23 -4.39 12.67 -5.85
CA VAL A 23 -4.64 13.05 -7.26
C VAL A 23 -3.42 12.77 -8.13
N PHE A 24 -2.21 13.06 -7.64
CA PHE A 24 -0.96 12.78 -8.33
C PHE A 24 -0.79 11.28 -8.57
N LEU A 25 -0.97 10.44 -7.54
CA LEU A 25 -0.83 8.99 -7.67
C LEU A 25 -1.89 8.40 -8.61
N LEU A 26 -3.13 8.88 -8.54
CA LEU A 26 -4.21 8.45 -9.43
C LEU A 26 -3.96 8.90 -10.88
N THR A 27 -3.47 10.12 -11.06
CA THR A 27 -3.08 10.61 -12.39
C THR A 27 -1.88 9.84 -12.93
N LEU A 28 -0.90 9.57 -12.07
CA LEU A 28 0.29 8.80 -12.40
C LEU A 28 -0.10 7.37 -12.78
N SER A 29 -0.99 6.72 -12.03
CA SER A 29 -1.47 5.38 -12.36
C SER A 29 -2.23 5.33 -13.68
N ASN A 30 -3.00 6.38 -13.99
CA ASN A 30 -3.75 6.49 -15.25
C ASN A 30 -2.88 6.87 -16.45
N SER A 31 -1.80 7.63 -16.21
CA SER A 31 -0.88 8.13 -17.25
C SER A 31 0.31 7.22 -17.48
N LEU A 32 0.63 6.35 -16.52
CA LEU A 32 1.60 5.28 -16.69
C LEU A 32 0.99 4.26 -17.67
N ASP A 33 1.25 4.46 -18.96
CA ASP A 33 1.35 3.34 -19.89
C ASP A 33 2.50 2.47 -19.37
N MET A 34 2.18 1.51 -18.50
CA MET A 34 3.11 0.49 -18.03
C MET A 34 3.39 -0.53 -19.15
N ASP A 35 3.57 -0.07 -20.37
CA ASP A 35 4.23 -0.80 -21.43
C ASP A 35 5.75 -0.72 -21.19
N PHE A 36 6.17 -1.04 -19.96
CA PHE A 36 7.42 -1.76 -19.78
C PHE A 36 7.17 -3.04 -20.55
N GLY A 37 7.58 -3.07 -21.83
CA GLY A 37 7.43 -4.28 -22.63
C GLY A 37 8.00 -5.47 -21.87
N GLU A 38 7.70 -6.68 -22.31
CA GLU A 38 8.27 -7.94 -21.77
C GLU A 38 9.81 -8.02 -21.81
N GLN A 39 10.50 -6.91 -22.04
CA GLN A 39 11.91 -6.72 -21.84
C GLN A 39 12.23 -6.79 -20.34
N LYS A 40 12.38 -8.03 -19.89
CA LYS A 40 13.21 -8.40 -18.75
C LYS A 40 14.43 -7.45 -18.73
N PRO A 41 14.66 -6.69 -17.65
CA PRO A 41 15.86 -5.88 -17.54
C PRO A 41 17.08 -6.79 -17.75
N PRO A 42 18.08 -6.36 -18.54
CA PRO A 42 19.21 -7.20 -18.94
C PRO A 42 20.03 -7.71 -17.74
N GLU A 43 19.89 -7.06 -16.59
CA GLU A 43 20.53 -7.42 -15.33
C GLU A 43 19.54 -7.20 -14.17
N HIS A 44 19.33 -8.23 -13.34
CA HIS A 44 18.55 -8.11 -12.12
C HIS A 44 19.42 -7.46 -11.04
N ALA A 45 19.08 -6.23 -10.63
CA ALA A 45 19.72 -5.57 -9.52
C ALA A 45 18.90 -5.77 -8.24
N ASP A 46 19.45 -6.50 -7.26
CA ASP A 46 18.88 -6.54 -5.92
C ASP A 46 19.00 -5.16 -5.29
N ILE A 47 17.89 -4.59 -4.85
CA ILE A 47 17.77 -3.32 -4.14
C ILE A 47 17.19 -3.63 -2.76
N LYS A 48 17.85 -3.12 -1.72
CA LYS A 48 17.36 -3.18 -0.35
C LYS A 48 17.46 -1.79 0.28
N VAL A 49 16.33 -1.28 0.74
CA VAL A 49 16.21 -0.02 1.46
C VAL A 49 15.75 -0.31 2.88
N GLU A 50 16.58 0.03 3.85
CA GLU A 50 16.23 -0.03 5.27
C GLU A 50 15.97 1.37 5.81
N MET A 51 14.83 1.57 6.47
CA MET A 51 14.50 2.80 7.15
C MET A 51 14.35 2.54 8.65
N LEU A 52 15.06 3.32 9.45
CA LEU A 52 14.99 3.23 10.91
C LEU A 52 14.11 4.35 11.45
N MET A 53 13.18 3.97 12.33
CA MET A 53 12.22 4.86 12.97
C MET A 53 11.44 5.77 12.00
N PRO A 54 10.97 5.27 10.83
CA PRO A 54 10.17 6.10 9.95
C PRO A 54 8.90 6.56 10.66
N ARG A 55 8.62 7.86 10.53
CA ARG A 55 7.50 8.53 11.19
C ARG A 55 6.69 9.33 10.17
N VAL A 56 5.41 8.99 10.05
CA VAL A 56 4.41 9.74 9.28
C VAL A 56 3.55 10.53 10.26
N ILE A 57 3.42 11.84 10.02
CA ILE A 57 2.64 12.75 10.86
C ILE A 57 1.58 13.42 9.98
N ILE A 58 0.32 13.26 10.37
CA ILE A 58 -0.84 13.90 9.72
C ILE A 58 -1.38 14.92 10.72
N PRO A 59 -1.13 16.24 10.54
CA PRO A 59 -1.65 17.27 11.43
C PRO A 59 -3.16 17.45 11.24
N ALA A 60 -3.84 17.89 12.29
CA ALA A 60 -5.25 18.29 12.19
C ALA A 60 -5.39 19.58 11.36
N GLU A 61 -6.45 19.68 10.55
CA GLU A 61 -6.67 20.79 9.60
C GLU A 61 -6.79 22.17 10.27
N GLU A 62 -7.50 22.27 11.40
CA GLU A 62 -7.74 23.55 12.08
C GLU A 62 -7.67 23.40 13.59
N LYS A 63 -7.06 24.38 14.27
CA LYS A 63 -7.15 24.50 15.73
C LYS A 63 -8.50 25.11 16.08
N VAL A 64 -9.39 24.29 16.65
CA VAL A 64 -10.68 24.76 17.18
C VAL A 64 -10.44 25.24 18.60
N GLU A 65 -10.39 26.57 18.79
CA GLU A 65 -10.08 27.21 20.09
C GLU A 65 -11.03 26.76 21.22
N ASN A 66 -12.21 26.26 20.87
CA ASN A 66 -13.23 25.82 21.82
C ASN A 66 -13.10 24.35 22.27
N GLN A 67 -12.06 23.62 21.85
CA GLN A 67 -11.85 22.20 22.20
C GLN A 67 -10.38 21.92 22.56
N PRO A 68 -9.97 22.14 23.83
CA PRO A 68 -8.58 21.94 24.26
C PRO A 68 -8.11 20.47 24.22
N ASP A 69 -9.03 19.51 24.29
CA ASP A 69 -8.72 18.06 24.28
C ASP A 69 -8.56 17.48 22.87
N ARG A 70 -8.73 18.29 21.80
CA ARG A 70 -8.64 17.81 20.43
C ARG A 70 -7.18 17.42 20.10
N PRO A 71 -6.92 16.20 19.57
CA PRO A 71 -5.56 15.81 19.19
C PRO A 71 -5.04 16.71 18.06
N GLU A 72 -3.80 17.22 18.20
CA GLU A 72 -3.17 18.10 17.22
C GLU A 72 -2.72 17.38 15.94
N ALA A 73 -2.44 16.08 16.04
CA ALA A 73 -2.00 15.27 14.92
C ALA A 73 -2.22 13.77 15.18
N VAL A 74 -2.34 13.00 14.11
CA VAL A 74 -2.21 11.54 14.10
C VAL A 74 -0.81 11.19 13.64
N GLN A 75 -0.17 10.24 14.31
CA GLN A 75 1.16 9.78 13.95
C GLN A 75 1.18 8.26 13.83
N VAL A 76 1.82 7.79 12.75
CA VAL A 76 2.20 6.39 12.59
C VAL A 76 3.72 6.32 12.61
N GLN A 77 4.27 5.50 13.49
CA GLN A 77 5.71 5.29 13.60
C GLN A 77 6.00 3.79 13.60
N VAL A 78 6.92 3.40 12.74
CA VAL A 78 7.40 2.01 12.66
C VAL A 78 8.83 1.98 13.16
N SER A 79 9.23 0.92 13.85
CA SER A 79 10.59 0.79 14.39
C SER A 79 11.63 0.58 13.28
N LYS A 80 11.34 -0.32 12.35
CA LYS A 80 12.15 -0.64 11.17
C LYS A 80 11.23 -0.94 9.99
N LEU A 81 11.46 -0.30 8.85
CA LEU A 81 10.82 -0.61 7.56
C LEU A 81 11.89 -1.11 6.60
N VAL A 82 11.66 -2.25 5.96
CA VAL A 82 12.56 -2.82 4.94
C VAL A 82 11.78 -2.95 3.64
N LEU A 83 12.29 -2.30 2.59
CA LEU A 83 11.76 -2.42 1.23
C LEU A 83 12.82 -3.11 0.37
N THR A 84 12.47 -4.23 -0.23
CA THR A 84 13.40 -4.97 -1.09
C THR A 84 12.66 -5.71 -2.20
N ASN A 85 13.28 -5.78 -3.36
CA ASN A 85 12.86 -6.64 -4.47
C ASN A 85 13.52 -8.03 -4.42
N GLY A 86 14.40 -8.29 -3.45
CA GLY A 86 15.04 -9.58 -3.23
C GLY A 86 14.48 -10.28 -1.98
N ARG A 87 14.28 -11.59 -2.06
CA ARG A 87 13.86 -12.42 -0.90
C ARG A 87 15.09 -12.78 -0.06
N THR A 88 15.68 -11.78 0.59
CA THR A 88 16.99 -11.89 1.26
C THR A 88 16.93 -12.04 2.78
N GLU A 89 15.79 -11.77 3.41
CA GLU A 89 15.62 -11.88 4.87
C GLU A 89 14.64 -12.98 5.28
N ASP A 90 14.83 -13.50 6.49
CA ASP A 90 13.90 -14.42 7.15
C ASP A 90 12.55 -13.72 7.37
N GLY A 91 11.44 -14.43 7.13
CA GLY A 91 10.10 -13.86 7.27
C GLY A 91 9.55 -13.15 6.03
N MET A 92 10.25 -13.18 4.89
CA MET A 92 9.80 -12.63 3.60
C MET A 92 9.42 -13.74 2.59
N THR A 93 9.05 -14.92 3.08
CA THR A 93 8.60 -16.01 2.22
C THR A 93 7.13 -15.84 1.82
N ARG A 94 6.70 -16.57 0.78
CA ARG A 94 5.29 -16.61 0.38
C ARG A 94 4.39 -17.13 1.49
N THR A 95 4.88 -18.07 2.30
CA THR A 95 4.14 -18.59 3.46
C THR A 95 3.96 -17.52 4.54
N ASP A 96 4.96 -16.68 4.76
CA ASP A 96 4.86 -15.55 5.68
C ASP A 96 3.86 -14.51 5.18
N LEU A 97 3.84 -14.26 3.87
CA LEU A 97 2.83 -13.40 3.23
C LEU A 97 1.42 -13.98 3.44
N LEU A 98 1.19 -15.26 3.11
CA LEU A 98 -0.11 -15.90 3.29
C LEU A 98 -0.59 -15.83 4.75
N THR A 99 0.31 -16.10 5.69
CA THR A 99 0.03 -16.02 7.12
C THR A 99 -0.35 -14.60 7.53
N THR A 100 0.36 -13.59 7.01
CA THR A 100 0.07 -12.18 7.27
C THR A 100 -1.30 -11.77 6.69
N LEU A 101 -1.63 -12.21 5.48
CA LEU A 101 -2.93 -11.95 4.85
C LEU A 101 -4.08 -12.60 5.62
N ASP A 102 -3.90 -13.84 6.11
CA ASP A 102 -4.89 -14.52 6.96
C ASP A 102 -5.08 -13.81 8.31
N MET A 103 -3.98 -13.38 8.94
CA MET A 103 -4.05 -12.57 10.18
C MET A 103 -4.77 -11.24 9.95
N TYR A 104 -4.52 -10.58 8.82
CA TYR A 104 -5.19 -9.33 8.46
C TYR A 104 -6.69 -9.55 8.24
N GLY A 105 -7.08 -10.58 7.48
CA GLY A 105 -8.49 -10.90 7.24
C GLY A 105 -9.29 -11.22 8.50
N ARG A 106 -8.61 -11.67 9.57
CA ARG A 106 -9.21 -11.95 10.89
C ARG A 106 -9.22 -10.74 11.83
N ALA A 107 -8.56 -9.64 11.47
CA ALA A 107 -8.50 -8.47 12.33
C ALA A 107 -9.89 -7.83 12.45
N GLY A 108 -10.38 -7.68 13.68
CA GLY A 108 -11.77 -7.26 13.95
C GLY A 108 -12.19 -5.92 13.35
N LEU A 109 -11.23 -5.01 13.12
CA LEU A 109 -11.47 -3.72 12.48
C LEU A 109 -11.87 -3.87 11.00
N PHE A 110 -11.38 -4.90 10.31
CA PHE A 110 -11.61 -5.14 8.88
C PHE A 110 -12.59 -6.30 8.63
N ALA A 111 -12.80 -7.17 9.62
CA ALA A 111 -13.76 -8.28 9.55
C ALA A 111 -15.19 -7.88 9.99
N SER A 112 -15.34 -6.75 10.70
CA SER A 112 -16.66 -6.31 11.17
C SER A 112 -17.48 -5.71 10.03
N PRO A 113 -18.78 -6.03 9.91
CA PRO A 113 -19.69 -5.33 8.99
C PRO A 113 -20.06 -3.91 9.47
N GLU A 114 -19.57 -3.50 10.64
CA GLU A 114 -19.83 -2.18 11.23
C GLU A 114 -18.82 -1.13 10.74
N PHE A 115 -19.07 0.15 11.01
CA PHE A 115 -18.15 1.24 10.68
C PHE A 115 -16.73 0.90 11.17
N PRO A 116 -15.67 1.07 10.34
CA PRO A 116 -15.62 1.81 9.06
C PRO A 116 -16.05 1.02 7.81
N ASN A 117 -16.42 -0.26 7.93
CA ASN A 117 -16.78 -1.11 6.78
C ASN A 117 -18.28 -1.04 6.42
N GLN A 118 -19.06 -0.22 7.16
CA GLN A 118 -20.45 0.08 6.83
C GLN A 118 -20.55 0.74 5.45
N GLY A 119 -21.23 0.08 4.52
CA GLY A 119 -21.42 0.60 3.17
C GLY A 119 -20.52 -0.02 2.10
N GLY A 120 -19.75 -1.06 2.42
CA GLY A 120 -19.14 -1.96 1.45
C GLY A 120 -20.16 -2.79 0.64
N GLN A 121 -21.24 -2.17 0.14
CA GLN A 121 -21.76 -2.58 -1.16
C GLN A 121 -20.72 -2.06 -2.15
N GLY A 122 -19.67 -2.87 -2.35
CA GLY A 122 -18.78 -2.71 -3.49
C GLY A 122 -19.66 -2.50 -4.72
N HIS A 123 -19.30 -1.53 -5.53
CA HIS A 123 -19.89 -1.33 -6.84
C HIS A 123 -20.00 -2.71 -7.52
N ARG A 124 -21.23 -3.19 -7.61
CA ARG A 124 -21.70 -4.40 -8.30
C ARG A 124 -20.68 -5.56 -8.37
N GLY A 125 -20.62 -6.38 -7.32
CA GLY A 125 -20.36 -7.83 -7.46
C GLY A 125 -19.12 -8.43 -6.81
N VAL A 126 -18.24 -7.65 -6.20
CA VAL A 126 -17.06 -8.18 -5.48
C VAL A 126 -17.34 -8.13 -3.98
N LYS A 127 -17.25 -9.28 -3.30
CA LYS A 127 -17.33 -9.35 -1.83
C LYS A 127 -16.28 -8.40 -1.24
N GLY A 128 -16.54 -7.86 -0.04
CA GLY A 128 -15.68 -6.90 0.66
C GLY A 128 -14.29 -7.42 1.03
N GLU A 129 -13.48 -7.72 0.03
CA GLU A 129 -12.07 -8.07 0.16
C GLU A 129 -11.29 -6.76 0.18
N VAL A 130 -10.99 -6.30 1.39
CA VAL A 130 -10.09 -5.16 1.64
C VAL A 130 -8.68 -5.45 1.08
N ILE A 131 -8.37 -6.74 0.87
CA ILE A 131 -7.14 -7.23 0.27
C ILE A 131 -7.40 -7.58 -1.19
N PRO A 132 -6.63 -7.04 -2.15
CA PRO A 132 -6.68 -7.47 -3.53
C PRO A 132 -6.33 -8.96 -3.74
N ASP A 133 -7.10 -9.66 -4.57
CA ASP A 133 -6.91 -11.09 -4.90
C ASP A 133 -5.52 -11.45 -5.42
N PHE A 134 -4.86 -10.53 -6.13
CA PHE A 134 -3.53 -10.80 -6.67
C PHE A 134 -2.50 -11.07 -5.57
N LEU A 135 -2.70 -10.54 -4.35
CA LEU A 135 -1.81 -10.82 -3.23
C LEU A 135 -1.95 -12.27 -2.75
N TYR A 136 -3.17 -12.81 -2.78
CA TYR A 136 -3.40 -14.23 -2.51
C TYR A 136 -2.83 -15.10 -3.62
N GLN A 137 -3.03 -14.73 -4.88
CA GLN A 137 -2.45 -15.44 -6.03
C GLN A 137 -0.90 -15.47 -5.96
N HIS A 138 -0.27 -14.36 -5.57
CA HIS A 138 1.19 -14.29 -5.37
C HIS A 138 1.67 -15.18 -4.22
N ALA A 139 0.90 -15.24 -3.14
CA ALA A 139 1.22 -16.09 -1.99
C ALA A 139 1.07 -17.59 -2.34
N GLU A 140 0.13 -17.93 -3.22
CA GLU A 140 -0.17 -19.30 -3.67
C GLU A 140 0.65 -19.76 -4.89
N ASP A 141 1.58 -18.93 -5.39
CA ASP A 141 2.41 -19.22 -6.57
C ASP A 141 1.58 -19.45 -7.86
N CYS A 142 0.45 -18.77 -7.94
CA CYS A 142 -0.47 -18.81 -9.08
C CYS A 142 -0.35 -17.57 -9.99
N ASP A 143 0.67 -16.74 -9.77
CA ASP A 143 0.92 -15.49 -10.47
C ASP A 143 2.05 -15.59 -11.50
N ASP A 144 1.98 -14.75 -12.53
CA ASP A 144 3.12 -14.48 -13.41
C ASP A 144 4.21 -13.76 -12.59
N PRO A 145 5.49 -14.17 -12.63
CA PRO A 145 6.58 -13.55 -11.86
C PRO A 145 6.75 -12.04 -12.09
N TYR A 146 6.08 -11.47 -13.08
CA TYR A 146 5.99 -10.04 -13.30
C TYR A 146 4.60 -9.53 -12.90
N ILE A 147 4.58 -8.78 -11.79
CA ILE A 147 3.42 -8.10 -11.18
C ILE A 147 2.70 -7.14 -12.15
N ASP A 148 3.29 -6.85 -13.31
CA ASP A 148 2.75 -5.93 -14.32
C ASP A 148 1.36 -6.33 -14.81
N THR A 149 1.07 -7.62 -14.98
CA THR A 149 -0.27 -8.05 -15.45
C THR A 149 -1.33 -7.85 -14.38
N ALA A 150 -1.00 -8.09 -13.10
CA ALA A 150 -1.91 -7.92 -11.98
C ALA A 150 -2.16 -6.44 -11.66
N ILE A 151 -1.12 -5.59 -11.71
CA ILE A 151 -1.29 -4.14 -11.58
C ILE A 151 -2.06 -3.59 -12.78
N LYS A 152 -1.77 -4.02 -14.02
CA LYS A 152 -2.54 -3.64 -15.21
C LYS A 152 -4.03 -4.00 -15.05
N ALA A 153 -4.35 -5.18 -14.52
CA ALA A 153 -5.73 -5.60 -14.26
C ALA A 153 -6.40 -4.70 -13.20
N LEU A 154 -5.73 -4.45 -12.07
CA LEU A 154 -6.26 -3.60 -11.00
C LEU A 154 -6.50 -2.16 -11.46
N LEU A 155 -5.58 -1.60 -12.24
CA LEU A 155 -5.73 -0.27 -12.82
C LEU A 155 -6.81 -0.22 -13.92
N SER A 156 -7.00 -1.30 -14.68
CA SER A 156 -8.07 -1.38 -15.69
C SER A 156 -9.47 -1.37 -15.07
N HIS A 157 -9.64 -1.97 -13.89
CA HIS A 157 -10.90 -1.96 -13.15
C HIS A 157 -11.28 -0.55 -12.65
N VAL A 158 -10.30 0.23 -12.19
CA VAL A 158 -10.52 1.64 -11.80
C VAL A 158 -10.95 2.49 -13.01
N LYS A 159 -10.42 2.20 -14.21
CA LYS A 159 -10.74 2.94 -15.45
C LYS A 159 -12.16 2.67 -15.98
N ALA A 160 -12.81 1.59 -15.56
CA ALA A 160 -14.14 1.19 -16.03
C ALA A 160 -15.31 1.79 -15.22
N GLU A 161 -15.03 2.39 -14.07
CA GLU A 161 -16.06 3.04 -13.22
C GLU A 161 -16.31 4.52 -13.59
N ASP A 162 -15.47 5.12 -14.45
CA ASP A 162 -15.54 6.53 -14.86
C ASP A 162 -16.13 6.76 -16.29
N ALA A 163 -16.84 5.77 -16.87
CA ALA A 163 -17.45 5.84 -18.20
C ALA A 163 -18.99 5.73 -18.18
#